data_AF-A0A814CWB9-F1
#
_entry.id   AF-A0A814CWB9-F1
#
_cell.length_a   1.000
_cell.length_b   1.000
_cell.length_c   1.000
_cell.angle_alpha   90.00
_cell.angle_beta   90.00
_cell.angle_gamma   90.00
#
_symmetry.space_group_name_H-M   'P 1'
#
loop_
_entity.id
_entity.type
_entity.pdbx_description
1 polymer ?
#
loop_
_entity_poly.entity_id
_entity_poly.type
_entity_poly.pdbx_seq_one_letter_code
_entity_poly.pdbx_strand_id
1 'polypeptide(L)'
;MRLAIPGAVALPVPIHSHEEMSNCLVLVSKVDKWNAIVVLNKDDYLSKAQELLNDQRAFKKLKSNLAIKREHEFINFLLKLKRNKRITEDDYKIMRPRTDSRTTEAYFLVKVHKNNLPLRPIISSYDSYNYNTAKYLANLLAPALNDAPSYVKDTFDFVDKIQNNKQMPGLLCSLDASSLFTNVPLEKAIPIAIEKIRNYHSLLPIDDTNLKELFYYWTKRTNFKFNNENYDQQNCVSMGSPLAPILAHLFMSNL
;
A
#
# COMPACT_ATOMS: atom_id res chain seq x y z
N MET A 1 -10.27 27.90 16.87
CA MET A 1 -11.39 28.33 16.01
C MET A 1 -10.82 29.04 14.79
N ARG A 2 -10.69 28.35 13.66
CA ARG A 2 -10.39 28.97 12.36
C ARG A 2 -11.34 28.37 11.34
N LEU A 3 -12.30 29.20 10.94
CA LEU A 3 -13.28 28.97 9.90
C LEU A 3 -12.59 28.89 8.54
N ALA A 4 -12.97 27.92 7.72
CA ALA A 4 -12.70 27.90 6.29
C ALA A 4 -13.98 27.47 5.54
N ILE A 5 -14.81 28.48 5.21
CA ILE A 5 -15.83 28.59 4.14
C ILE A 5 -17.00 27.54 4.13
N PRO A 6 -18.16 27.81 3.49
CA PRO A 6 -19.47 27.37 3.98
C PRO A 6 -19.68 25.88 3.71
N GLY A 7 -20.04 25.13 4.75
CA GLY A 7 -20.50 23.74 4.63
C GLY A 7 -19.58 22.66 5.20
N ALA A 8 -18.35 22.98 5.60
CA ALA A 8 -17.47 22.01 6.26
C ALA A 8 -17.16 22.41 7.70
N VAL A 9 -17.66 21.63 8.66
CA VAL A 9 -17.38 21.81 10.10
C VAL A 9 -16.61 20.59 10.60
N ALA A 10 -15.40 20.81 11.12
CA ALA A 10 -14.60 19.77 11.76
C ALA A 10 -14.96 19.67 13.26
N LEU A 11 -15.39 18.49 13.71
CA LEU A 11 -15.68 18.18 15.13
C LEU A 11 -14.80 16.99 15.62
N PRO A 12 -14.42 16.93 16.91
CA PRO A 12 -13.58 15.84 17.46
C PRO A 12 -14.39 14.70 18.13
N VAL A 13 -14.34 13.46 17.62
CA VAL A 13 -14.99 12.23 18.20
C VAL A 13 -14.21 10.96 17.73
N PRO A 14 -14.20 9.79 18.42
CA PRO A 14 -13.17 8.76 18.24
C PRO A 14 -13.36 7.75 17.09
N ILE A 15 -12.18 7.42 16.55
CA ILE A 15 -11.64 6.21 15.90
C ILE A 15 -12.60 5.09 15.39
N HIS A 16 -12.68 5.03 14.04
CA HIS A 16 -13.15 3.93 13.18
C HIS A 16 -14.64 3.92 12.81
N SER A 17 -15.06 4.86 11.97
CA SER A 17 -16.17 4.59 11.03
C SER A 17 -16.14 5.54 9.83
N HIS A 18 -16.23 4.97 8.63
CA HIS A 18 -16.96 5.62 7.55
C HIS A 18 -18.41 5.25 7.80
N GLU A 19 -19.18 6.16 8.41
CA GLU A 19 -20.61 5.96 8.60
C GLU A 19 -21.35 6.57 7.42
N GLU A 20 -21.91 5.71 6.57
CA GLU A 20 -22.91 6.13 5.60
C GLU A 20 -24.25 6.28 6.32
N MET A 21 -24.70 7.53 6.49
CA MET A 21 -26.10 7.79 6.79
C MET A 21 -26.90 7.63 5.49
N SER A 22 -27.73 6.59 5.42
CA SER A 22 -28.65 6.33 4.31
C SER A 22 -29.47 7.59 4.03
N ASN A 23 -29.41 8.10 2.78
CA ASN A 23 -29.99 9.35 2.25
C ASN A 23 -29.23 10.69 2.47
N CYS A 24 -27.99 10.69 2.95
CA CYS A 24 -27.23 11.94 3.08
C CYS A 24 -26.44 12.31 1.80
N LEU A 25 -26.67 13.53 1.28
CA LEU A 25 -25.84 14.24 0.29
C LEU A 25 -24.39 14.50 0.75
N VAL A 26 -24.07 14.07 1.98
CA VAL A 26 -22.90 14.46 2.74
C VAL A 26 -22.17 13.23 3.24
N LEU A 27 -20.84 13.23 3.10
CA LEU A 27 -19.93 12.20 3.59
C LEU A 27 -19.07 12.76 4.72
N VAL A 28 -18.96 12.02 5.81
CA VAL A 28 -18.04 12.31 6.92
C VAL A 28 -16.83 11.39 6.80
N SER A 29 -15.63 11.96 6.80
CA SER A 29 -14.38 11.20 6.62
C SER A 29 -13.25 11.77 7.47
N LYS A 30 -12.25 10.94 7.78
CA LYS A 30 -10.99 11.41 8.38
C LYS A 30 -10.14 12.13 7.35
N VAL A 31 -9.37 13.12 7.80
CA VAL A 31 -8.40 13.79 6.94
C VAL A 31 -7.04 13.08 6.96
N ASP A 32 -6.27 13.29 5.90
CA ASP A 32 -5.03 12.59 5.63
C ASP A 32 -3.86 12.86 6.60
N LYS A 33 -3.71 14.12 7.08
CA LYS A 33 -2.52 14.57 7.85
C LYS A 33 -2.83 15.24 9.18
N TRP A 34 -4.06 15.12 9.67
CA TRP A 34 -4.48 15.78 10.92
C TRP A 34 -5.45 14.88 11.66
N ASN A 35 -5.49 15.00 12.99
CA ASN A 35 -6.54 14.37 13.78
C ASN A 35 -7.83 15.20 13.69
N ALA A 36 -8.43 15.24 12.49
CA ALA A 36 -9.62 16.00 12.20
C ALA A 36 -10.57 15.21 11.29
N ILE A 37 -11.84 15.64 11.30
CA ILE A 37 -12.90 15.12 10.46
C ILE A 37 -13.23 16.17 9.40
N VAL A 38 -13.55 15.72 8.19
CA VAL A 38 -14.05 16.55 7.10
C VAL A 38 -15.44 16.10 6.69
N VAL A 39 -16.28 17.09 6.39
CA VAL A 39 -17.63 16.93 5.87
C VAL A 39 -17.58 17.33 4.39
N LEU A 40 -17.99 16.42 3.51
CA LEU A 40 -17.84 16.55 2.05
C LEU A 40 -19.18 16.33 1.37
N ASN A 41 -19.38 16.97 0.21
CA ASN A 41 -20.43 16.53 -0.69
C ASN A 41 -20.11 15.11 -1.20
N LYS A 42 -21.10 14.21 -1.12
CA LYS A 42 -20.93 12.79 -1.48
C LYS A 42 -20.61 12.62 -2.97
N ASP A 43 -21.28 13.35 -3.85
CA ASP A 43 -21.12 13.25 -5.29
C ASP A 43 -19.75 13.76 -5.75
N ASP A 44 -19.27 14.86 -5.16
CA ASP A 44 -17.91 15.36 -5.41
C ASP A 44 -16.84 14.35 -4.99
N TYR A 45 -17.03 13.71 -3.82
CA TYR A 45 -16.14 12.67 -3.33
C TYR A 45 -16.11 11.46 -4.26
N LEU A 46 -17.30 10.96 -4.64
CA LEU A 46 -17.42 9.81 -5.54
C LEU A 46 -16.83 10.12 -6.92
N SER A 47 -17.07 11.32 -7.45
CA SER A 47 -16.54 11.76 -8.75
C SER A 47 -15.00 11.82 -8.74
N LYS A 48 -14.41 12.44 -7.72
CA LYS A 48 -12.94 12.49 -7.55
C LYS A 48 -12.32 11.12 -7.34
N ALA A 49 -13.00 10.25 -6.57
CA ALA A 49 -12.54 8.88 -6.36
C ALA A 49 -12.57 8.09 -7.67
N GLN A 50 -13.64 8.25 -8.46
CA GLN A 50 -13.77 7.61 -9.76
C GLN A 50 -12.71 8.10 -10.75
N GLU A 51 -12.38 9.39 -10.75
CA GLU A 51 -11.30 9.96 -11.58
C GLU A 51 -9.96 9.26 -11.29
N LEU A 52 -9.63 9.02 -10.01
CA LEU A 52 -8.44 8.27 -9.63
C LEU A 52 -8.49 6.80 -10.07
N LEU A 53 -9.65 6.15 -9.95
CA LEU A 53 -9.85 4.76 -10.35
C LEU A 53 -9.86 4.56 -11.87
N ASN A 54 -10.02 5.64 -12.63
CA ASN A 54 -9.94 5.62 -14.09
C ASN A 54 -8.49 5.62 -14.63
N ASP A 55 -7.46 5.77 -13.78
CA ASP A 55 -6.07 5.59 -14.20
C ASP A 55 -5.79 4.12 -14.55
N GLN A 56 -5.90 3.80 -15.84
CA GLN A 56 -5.73 2.45 -16.37
C GLN A 56 -4.31 1.88 -16.18
N ARG A 57 -3.32 2.71 -15.84
CA ARG A 57 -1.98 2.24 -15.49
C ARG A 57 -1.98 1.59 -14.10
N ALA A 58 -2.80 2.10 -13.19
CA ALA A 58 -2.88 1.67 -11.80
C ALA A 58 -4.01 0.68 -11.54
N PHE A 59 -5.20 0.92 -12.12
CA PHE A 59 -6.43 0.21 -11.79
C PHE A 59 -7.17 -0.32 -13.01
N LYS A 60 -7.90 -1.42 -12.81
CA LYS A 60 -8.76 -2.03 -13.82
C LYS A 60 -10.12 -2.35 -13.22
N LYS A 61 -11.19 -1.82 -13.80
CA LYS A 61 -12.56 -2.18 -13.42
C LYS A 61 -12.88 -3.62 -13.81
N LEU A 62 -13.56 -4.34 -12.93
CA LEU A 62 -13.94 -5.73 -13.11
C LEU A 62 -15.46 -5.90 -13.22
N LYS A 63 -15.87 -6.90 -14.01
CA LYS A 63 -17.29 -7.27 -14.16
C LYS A 63 -17.86 -8.00 -12.93
N SER A 64 -17.00 -8.63 -12.14
CA SER A 64 -17.38 -9.40 -10.97
C SER A 64 -16.25 -9.46 -9.93
N ASN A 65 -16.59 -9.82 -8.70
CA ASN A 65 -15.62 -10.04 -7.64
C ASN A 65 -14.80 -11.32 -7.92
N LEU A 66 -13.48 -11.20 -8.00
CA LEU A 66 -12.56 -12.31 -8.24
C LEU A 66 -11.85 -12.82 -6.97
N ALA A 67 -12.16 -12.28 -5.79
CA ALA A 67 -11.47 -12.58 -4.54
C ALA A 67 -11.43 -14.09 -4.23
N ILE A 68 -12.57 -14.76 -4.24
CA ILE A 68 -12.67 -16.21 -3.96
C ILE A 68 -11.87 -17.03 -4.97
N LYS A 69 -12.01 -16.71 -6.26
CA LYS A 69 -11.26 -17.40 -7.33
C LYS A 69 -9.75 -17.27 -7.11
N ARG A 70 -9.27 -16.06 -6.79
CA ARG A 70 -7.86 -15.79 -6.55
C ARG A 70 -7.34 -16.42 -5.26
N GLU A 71 -8.15 -16.46 -4.22
CA GLU A 71 -7.83 -17.16 -2.99
C GLU A 71 -7.58 -18.65 -3.28
N HIS A 72 -8.48 -19.30 -4.04
CA HIS A 72 -8.30 -20.70 -4.44
C HIS A 72 -7.05 -20.91 -5.29
N GLU A 73 -6.83 -20.07 -6.30
CA GLU A 73 -5.62 -20.10 -7.13
C GLU A 73 -4.35 -19.93 -6.29
N PHE A 74 -4.38 -19.02 -5.31
CA PHE A 74 -3.25 -18.73 -4.44
C PHE A 74 -2.96 -19.88 -3.46
N ILE A 75 -3.99 -20.47 -2.86
CA ILE A 75 -3.85 -21.66 -2.00
C ILE A 75 -3.26 -22.82 -2.79
N ASN A 76 -3.74 -23.05 -4.02
CA ASN A 76 -3.20 -24.08 -4.90
C ASN A 76 -1.74 -23.83 -5.28
N PHE A 77 -1.37 -22.58 -5.53
CA PHE A 77 0.01 -22.19 -5.76
C PHE A 77 0.90 -22.51 -4.54
N LEU A 78 0.50 -22.09 -3.33
CA LEU A 78 1.24 -22.39 -2.10
C LEU A 78 1.35 -23.90 -1.83
N LEU A 79 0.28 -24.67 -2.07
CA LEU A 79 0.30 -26.12 -1.96
C LEU A 79 1.29 -26.78 -2.93
N LYS A 80 1.38 -26.27 -4.17
CA LYS A 80 2.37 -26.73 -5.15
C LYS A 80 3.80 -26.46 -4.68
N LEU A 81 4.07 -25.27 -4.15
CA LEU A 81 5.38 -24.93 -3.59
C LEU A 81 5.76 -25.86 -2.44
N LYS A 82 4.83 -26.10 -1.51
CA LYS A 82 5.02 -27.00 -0.37
C LYS A 82 5.29 -28.44 -0.83
N ARG A 83 4.48 -28.99 -1.73
CA ARG A 83 4.66 -30.36 -2.28
C ARG A 83 6.03 -30.53 -2.95
N ASN A 84 6.48 -29.50 -3.64
CA ASN A 84 7.78 -29.48 -4.32
C ASN A 84 8.94 -29.09 -3.39
N LYS A 85 8.72 -29.00 -2.07
CA LYS A 85 9.71 -28.63 -1.05
C LYS A 85 10.40 -27.28 -1.32
N ARG A 86 9.69 -26.36 -1.99
CA ARG A 86 10.13 -24.98 -2.26
C ARG A 86 9.84 -24.04 -1.10
N ILE A 87 8.94 -24.42 -0.21
CA ILE A 87 8.68 -23.71 1.05
C ILE A 87 8.50 -24.76 2.15
N THR A 88 8.79 -24.39 3.40
CA THR A 88 8.58 -25.27 4.55
C THR A 88 7.09 -25.39 4.91
N GLU A 89 6.78 -26.32 5.80
CA GLU A 89 5.43 -26.41 6.40
C GLU A 89 5.05 -25.10 7.12
N ASP A 90 6.01 -24.51 7.82
CA ASP A 90 5.78 -23.32 8.62
C ASP A 90 5.61 -22.09 7.73
N ASP A 91 6.41 -21.94 6.66
CA ASP A 91 6.22 -20.90 5.64
C ASP A 91 4.83 -21.01 5.01
N TYR A 92 4.40 -22.23 4.69
CA TYR A 92 3.05 -22.49 4.17
C TYR A 92 1.98 -22.04 5.16
N LYS A 93 2.08 -22.43 6.45
CA LYS A 93 1.11 -22.03 7.49
C LYS A 93 1.08 -20.53 7.70
N ILE A 94 2.24 -19.86 7.65
CA ILE A 94 2.36 -18.41 7.80
C ILE A 94 1.69 -17.71 6.63
N MET A 95 1.99 -18.12 5.39
CA MET A 95 1.49 -17.45 4.18
C MET A 95 0.05 -17.79 3.84
N ARG A 96 -0.43 -18.99 4.19
CA ARG A 96 -1.76 -19.44 3.80
C ARG A 96 -2.83 -18.51 4.40
N PRO A 97 -3.78 -18.02 3.60
CA PRO A 97 -4.89 -17.26 4.13
C PRO A 97 -5.84 -18.13 4.96
N ARG A 98 -6.66 -17.47 5.77
CA ARG A 98 -7.86 -18.11 6.36
C ARG A 98 -8.86 -18.35 5.25
N THR A 99 -9.66 -19.42 5.37
CA THR A 99 -10.79 -19.65 4.47
C THR A 99 -11.74 -18.46 4.55
N ASP A 100 -12.32 -18.07 3.43
CA ASP A 100 -13.24 -16.93 3.30
C ASP A 100 -12.57 -15.60 3.64
N SER A 101 -11.43 -15.32 2.99
CA SER A 101 -10.72 -14.06 3.18
C SER A 101 -11.60 -12.86 2.83
N ARG A 102 -11.42 -11.77 3.56
CA ARG A 102 -12.16 -10.53 3.32
C ARG A 102 -11.85 -10.01 1.92
N THR A 103 -12.90 -9.63 1.18
CA THR A 103 -12.70 -8.83 -0.03
C THR A 103 -12.23 -7.44 0.39
N THR A 104 -11.07 -7.05 -0.10
CA THR A 104 -10.46 -5.75 0.15
C THR A 104 -11.42 -4.61 -0.24
N GLU A 105 -11.35 -3.49 0.48
CA GLU A 105 -12.12 -2.28 0.14
C GLU A 105 -11.18 -1.11 -0.01
N ALA A 106 -11.45 -0.24 -0.97
CA ALA A 106 -10.78 1.04 -1.09
C ALA A 106 -11.59 2.14 -0.44
N TYR A 107 -10.88 3.09 0.17
CA TYR A 107 -11.43 4.36 0.64
C TYR A 107 -10.44 5.47 0.35
N PHE A 108 -10.90 6.72 0.39
CA PHE A 108 -10.12 7.86 -0.05
C PHE A 108 -10.07 8.92 1.04
N LEU A 109 -8.85 9.31 1.44
CA LEU A 109 -8.63 10.34 2.44
C LEU A 109 -8.40 11.69 1.77
N VAL A 110 -9.06 12.74 2.26
CA VAL A 110 -8.90 14.09 1.70
C VAL A 110 -7.63 14.74 2.22
N LYS A 111 -6.80 15.25 1.30
CA LYS A 111 -5.64 16.08 1.63
C LYS A 111 -6.07 17.55 1.76
N VAL A 112 -6.71 17.88 2.89
CA VAL A 112 -7.26 19.22 3.16
C VAL A 112 -6.22 20.37 3.16
N HIS A 113 -4.94 20.02 3.27
CA HIS A 113 -3.81 20.95 3.24
C HIS A 113 -3.31 21.26 1.82
N LYS A 114 -3.94 20.71 0.77
CA LYS A 114 -3.59 20.95 -0.63
C LYS A 114 -4.75 21.61 -1.38
N ASN A 115 -4.42 22.48 -2.33
CA ASN A 115 -5.39 23.09 -3.23
C ASN A 115 -6.18 22.01 -3.97
N ASN A 116 -7.46 22.28 -4.24
CA ASN A 116 -8.42 21.37 -4.88
C ASN A 116 -8.80 20.10 -4.09
N LEU A 117 -8.34 19.99 -2.83
CA LEU A 117 -8.68 18.90 -1.91
C LEU A 117 -8.49 17.50 -2.54
N PRO A 118 -7.29 17.17 -3.03
CA PRO A 118 -7.04 15.90 -3.71
C PRO A 118 -7.21 14.73 -2.76
N LEU A 119 -7.64 13.60 -3.32
CA LEU A 119 -7.84 12.36 -2.58
C LEU A 119 -6.55 11.53 -2.51
N ARG A 120 -6.38 10.79 -1.42
CA ARG A 120 -5.38 9.72 -1.27
C ARG A 120 -6.10 8.38 -1.26
N PRO A 121 -5.89 7.51 -2.27
CA PRO A 121 -6.46 6.18 -2.26
C PRO A 121 -5.75 5.32 -1.19
N ILE A 122 -6.54 4.62 -0.39
CA ILE A 122 -6.08 3.58 0.53
C ILE A 122 -6.82 2.29 0.18
N ILE A 123 -6.07 1.21 -0.01
CA ILE A 123 -6.62 -0.13 -0.21
C ILE A 123 -6.45 -0.90 1.10
N SER A 124 -7.56 -1.19 1.77
CA SER A 124 -7.59 -1.82 3.08
C SER A 124 -7.35 -3.33 2.99
N SER A 125 -6.09 -3.73 2.82
CA SER A 125 -5.68 -5.11 2.56
C SER A 125 -5.67 -6.03 3.79
N TYR A 126 -6.17 -5.61 4.95
CA TYR A 126 -6.22 -6.51 6.10
C TYR A 126 -7.17 -7.69 5.83
N ASP A 127 -6.78 -8.87 6.31
CA ASP A 127 -7.50 -10.14 6.13
C ASP A 127 -7.85 -10.50 4.67
N SER A 128 -7.17 -9.89 3.68
CA SER A 128 -7.23 -10.34 2.30
C SER A 128 -6.41 -11.61 2.09
N TYR A 129 -6.73 -12.36 1.04
CA TYR A 129 -6.10 -13.67 0.79
C TYR A 129 -4.56 -13.62 0.62
N ASN A 130 -4.02 -12.45 0.27
CA ASN A 130 -2.61 -12.19 0.03
C ASN A 130 -1.92 -11.38 1.15
N TYR A 131 -2.65 -11.02 2.22
CA TYR A 131 -2.13 -10.19 3.31
C TYR A 131 -0.98 -10.84 4.08
N ASN A 132 -1.17 -12.11 4.47
CA ASN A 132 -0.17 -12.86 5.23
C ASN A 132 1.12 -13.06 4.44
N THR A 133 1.02 -13.29 3.14
CA THR A 133 2.15 -13.36 2.23
C THR A 133 2.88 -12.04 2.10
N ALA A 134 2.16 -10.92 2.06
CA ALA A 134 2.78 -9.60 2.10
C ALA A 134 3.60 -9.40 3.39
N LYS A 135 3.06 -9.82 4.55
CA LYS A 135 3.82 -9.80 5.82
C LYS A 135 5.04 -10.71 5.80
N TYR A 136 4.90 -11.92 5.26
CA TYR A 136 6.01 -12.86 5.12
C TYR A 136 7.15 -12.27 4.28
N LEU A 137 6.85 -11.74 3.10
CA LEU A 137 7.84 -11.07 2.24
C LEU A 137 8.43 -9.82 2.91
N ALA A 138 7.62 -9.04 3.64
CA ALA A 138 8.10 -7.90 4.40
C ALA A 138 9.12 -8.30 5.47
N ASN A 139 8.89 -9.41 6.17
CA ASN A 139 9.82 -9.95 7.16
C ASN A 139 11.14 -10.42 6.52
N LEU A 140 11.07 -11.06 5.34
CA LEU A 140 12.29 -11.42 4.60
C LEU A 140 13.11 -10.20 4.20
N LEU A 141 12.46 -9.09 3.86
CA LEU A 141 13.12 -7.85 3.43
C LEU A 141 13.53 -6.93 4.60
N ALA A 142 13.05 -7.17 5.82
CA ALA A 142 13.31 -6.31 6.96
C ALA A 142 14.82 -6.04 7.20
N PRO A 143 15.73 -7.02 7.06
CA PRO A 143 17.16 -6.77 7.21
C PRO A 143 17.73 -5.78 6.17
N ALA A 144 17.16 -5.73 4.97
CA ALA A 144 17.65 -4.92 3.86
C ALA A 144 17.24 -3.44 3.94
N LEU A 145 16.33 -3.06 4.85
CA LEU A 145 15.81 -1.69 4.94
C LEU A 145 16.84 -0.67 5.40
N ASN A 146 17.94 -1.12 6.01
CA ASN A 146 18.99 -0.25 6.53
C ASN A 146 20.25 -0.27 5.65
N ASP A 147 20.22 -0.95 4.50
CA ASP A 147 21.39 -1.09 3.60
C ASP A 147 21.79 0.23 2.93
N ALA A 148 20.84 1.15 2.76
CA ALA A 148 21.07 2.38 2.03
C ALA A 148 22.03 3.28 2.83
N PRO A 149 23.11 3.80 2.21
CA PRO A 149 24.00 4.76 2.88
C PRO A 149 23.26 6.01 3.36
N SER A 150 22.19 6.39 2.65
CA SER A 150 21.29 7.51 2.97
C SER A 150 20.13 7.12 3.89
N TYR A 151 20.11 5.91 4.45
CA TYR A 151 19.07 5.48 5.38
C TYR A 151 18.99 6.45 6.55
N VAL A 152 17.78 6.85 6.90
CA VAL A 152 17.48 7.69 8.06
C VAL A 152 16.42 6.98 8.88
N LYS A 153 16.75 6.70 10.15
CA LYS A 153 15.88 5.92 11.03
C LYS A 153 14.66 6.71 11.48
N ASP A 154 14.89 7.93 11.94
CA ASP A 154 13.88 8.81 12.50
C ASP A 154 14.33 10.29 12.43
N THR A 155 13.48 11.18 12.93
CA THR A 155 13.75 12.63 12.92
C THR A 155 14.98 13.01 13.74
N PHE A 156 15.29 12.29 14.81
CA PHE A 156 16.46 12.60 15.64
C PHE A 156 17.75 12.20 14.93
N ASP A 157 17.78 10.99 14.34
CA ASP A 157 18.88 10.53 13.49
C ASP A 157 19.11 11.48 12.29
N PHE A 158 18.04 12.01 11.70
CA PHE A 158 18.16 13.04 10.65
C PHE A 158 18.86 14.31 11.15
N VAL A 159 18.41 14.86 12.28
CA VAL A 159 18.98 16.08 12.87
C VAL A 159 20.45 15.86 13.21
N ASP A 160 20.78 14.73 13.85
CA ASP A 160 22.15 14.38 14.21
C ASP A 160 23.06 14.25 12.98
N LYS A 161 22.58 13.60 11.91
CA LYS A 161 23.33 13.47 10.64
C LYS A 161 23.61 14.82 10.00
N ILE A 162 22.63 15.73 9.97
CA ILE A 162 22.81 17.06 9.37
C ILE A 162 23.74 17.92 10.23
N GLN A 163 23.56 17.95 11.56
CA GLN A 163 24.37 18.77 12.46
C GLN A 163 25.84 18.33 12.50
N ASN A 164 26.08 17.02 12.43
CA ASN A 164 27.44 16.47 12.48
C ASN A 164 28.12 16.44 11.10
N ASN A 165 27.41 16.74 10.01
CA ASN A 165 27.99 16.82 8.68
C ASN A 165 28.73 18.15 8.47
N LYS A 166 29.93 18.25 9.06
CA LYS A 166 30.84 19.41 8.95
C LYS A 166 31.34 19.67 7.51
N GLN A 167 31.04 18.78 6.57
CA GLN A 167 31.43 18.87 5.15
C GLN A 167 30.31 19.36 4.23
N MET A 168 29.24 19.98 4.75
CA MET A 168 28.20 20.59 3.91
C MET A 168 28.34 22.13 3.80
N PRO A 169 29.33 22.69 3.07
CA PRO A 169 29.19 24.04 2.54
C PRO A 169 28.22 23.97 1.35
N GLY A 170 27.00 24.49 1.51
CA GLY A 170 26.03 24.49 0.41
C GLY A 170 24.62 24.93 0.78
N LEU A 171 23.76 25.00 -0.25
CA LEU A 171 22.34 25.24 -0.13
C LEU A 171 21.60 23.93 0.16
N LEU A 172 20.70 23.93 1.14
CA LEU A 172 19.80 22.79 1.37
C LEU A 172 18.63 22.86 0.39
N CYS A 173 18.47 21.81 -0.41
CA CYS A 173 17.34 21.65 -1.32
C CYS A 173 16.38 20.58 -0.79
N SER A 174 15.07 20.86 -0.81
CA SER A 174 14.02 19.90 -0.47
C SER A 174 13.31 19.44 -1.74
N LEU A 175 13.24 18.12 -1.92
CA LEU A 175 12.57 17.45 -3.04
C LEU A 175 11.52 16.48 -2.49
N ASP A 176 10.34 16.43 -3.12
CA ASP A 176 9.26 15.52 -2.74
C ASP A 176 8.85 14.65 -3.93
N ALA A 177 8.78 13.34 -3.71
CA ALA A 177 8.34 12.40 -4.73
C ALA A 177 6.82 12.49 -4.92
N SER A 178 6.40 12.83 -6.13
CA SER A 178 4.98 12.91 -6.49
C SER A 178 4.37 11.52 -6.60
N SER A 179 3.36 11.23 -5.78
CA SER A 179 2.59 9.98 -5.80
C SER A 179 3.47 8.71 -5.84
N LEU A 180 4.49 8.66 -4.97
CA LEU A 180 5.51 7.61 -4.94
C LEU A 180 4.94 6.19 -5.13
N PHE A 181 3.99 5.77 -4.29
CA PHE A 181 3.42 4.42 -4.33
C PHE A 181 2.76 4.02 -5.66
N THR A 182 2.13 4.97 -6.37
CA THR A 182 1.54 4.66 -7.68
C THR A 182 2.57 4.67 -8.81
N ASN A 183 3.73 5.26 -8.57
CA ASN A 183 4.78 5.46 -9.57
C ASN A 183 6.00 4.53 -9.38
N VAL A 184 6.03 3.67 -8.35
CA VAL A 184 7.10 2.67 -8.20
C VAL A 184 7.04 1.67 -9.36
N PRO A 185 8.06 1.59 -10.23
CA PRO A 185 8.08 0.63 -11.33
C PRO A 185 8.35 -0.78 -10.77
N LEU A 186 7.28 -1.57 -10.64
CA LEU A 186 7.34 -2.93 -10.09
C LEU A 186 8.35 -3.83 -10.81
N GLU A 187 8.55 -3.61 -12.11
CA GLU A 187 9.49 -4.39 -12.94
C GLU A 187 10.95 -4.15 -12.56
N LYS A 188 11.26 -3.01 -11.91
CA LYS A 188 12.58 -2.72 -11.35
C LYS A 188 12.63 -3.05 -9.86
N ALA A 189 11.59 -2.71 -9.11
CA ALA A 189 11.56 -2.88 -7.65
C ALA A 189 11.54 -4.35 -7.21
N ILE A 190 10.80 -5.23 -7.91
CA ILE A 190 10.71 -6.65 -7.54
C ILE A 190 12.04 -7.39 -7.72
N PRO A 191 12.78 -7.24 -8.84
CA PRO A 191 14.13 -7.81 -8.96
C PRO A 191 15.07 -7.37 -7.83
N ILE A 192 15.09 -6.09 -7.48
CA ILE A 192 15.90 -5.57 -6.35
C ILE A 192 15.49 -6.27 -5.04
N ALA A 193 14.18 -6.40 -4.79
CA ALA A 193 13.70 -7.09 -3.59
C ALA A 193 14.13 -8.57 -3.55
N ILE A 194 14.07 -9.28 -4.68
CA ILE A 194 14.52 -10.67 -4.78
C ILE A 194 16.02 -10.77 -4.51
N GLU A 195 16.84 -9.90 -5.10
CA GLU A 195 18.28 -9.83 -4.84
C GLU A 195 18.57 -9.64 -3.35
N LYS A 196 17.89 -8.69 -2.70
CA LYS A 196 18.03 -8.46 -1.26
C LYS A 196 17.62 -9.69 -0.43
N ILE A 197 16.53 -10.37 -0.79
CA ILE A 197 16.13 -11.62 -0.13
C ILE A 197 17.24 -12.67 -0.28
N ARG A 198 17.87 -12.80 -1.45
CA ARG A 198 18.96 -13.77 -1.66
C ARG A 198 20.22 -13.45 -0.86
N ASN A 199 20.55 -12.17 -0.72
CA ASN A 199 21.71 -11.74 0.06
C ASN A 199 21.54 -12.08 1.55
N TYR A 200 20.34 -11.90 2.10
CA TYR A 200 20.07 -12.14 3.52
C TYR A 200 19.62 -13.57 3.85
N HIS A 201 19.03 -14.27 2.88
CA HIS A 201 18.41 -15.58 3.08
C HIS A 201 18.81 -16.54 1.95
N SER A 202 20.11 -16.71 1.74
CA SER A 202 20.69 -17.50 0.64
C SER A 202 20.23 -18.97 0.61
N LEU A 203 19.83 -19.52 1.77
CA LEU A 203 19.35 -20.90 1.91
C LEU A 203 17.84 -21.06 1.68
N LEU A 204 17.11 -19.99 1.33
CA LEU A 204 15.67 -20.10 1.04
C LEU A 204 15.41 -21.04 -0.15
N PRO A 205 14.62 -22.11 0.04
CA PRO A 205 14.43 -23.14 -0.99
C PRO A 205 13.55 -22.70 -2.17
N ILE A 206 12.77 -21.62 -1.98
CA ILE A 206 11.95 -21.03 -3.04
C ILE A 206 12.86 -20.39 -4.08
N ASP A 207 12.61 -20.62 -5.37
CA ASP A 207 13.37 -19.99 -6.47
C ASP A 207 12.86 -18.59 -6.83
N ASP A 208 13.63 -17.85 -7.63
CA ASP A 208 13.35 -16.45 -7.98
C ASP A 208 12.04 -16.31 -8.77
N THR A 209 11.71 -17.29 -9.62
CA THR A 209 10.46 -17.31 -10.38
C THR A 209 9.26 -17.38 -9.44
N ASN A 210 9.32 -18.26 -8.44
CA ASN A 210 8.25 -18.41 -7.46
C ASN A 210 8.19 -17.23 -6.48
N LEU A 211 9.33 -16.65 -6.09
CA LEU A 211 9.35 -15.38 -5.31
C LEU A 211 8.69 -14.25 -6.09
N LYS A 212 9.01 -14.10 -7.38
CA LYS A 212 8.40 -13.10 -8.25
C LYS A 212 6.88 -13.27 -8.34
N GLU A 213 6.40 -14.51 -8.47
CA GLU A 213 4.96 -14.79 -8.44
C GLU A 213 4.31 -14.41 -7.10
N LEU A 214 4.96 -14.64 -5.96
CA LEU A 214 4.46 -14.17 -4.65
C LEU A 214 4.31 -12.64 -4.63
N PHE A 215 5.29 -11.89 -5.14
CA PHE A 215 5.16 -10.43 -5.28
C PHE A 215 4.02 -10.03 -6.24
N TYR A 216 3.79 -10.76 -7.32
CA TYR A 216 2.70 -10.47 -8.27
C TYR A 216 1.30 -10.75 -7.70
N TYR A 217 1.14 -11.79 -6.87
CA TYR A 217 -0.11 -12.00 -6.14
C TYR A 217 -0.50 -10.80 -5.28
N TRP A 218 0.48 -10.05 -4.79
CA TRP A 218 0.25 -8.85 -4.01
C TRP A 218 0.14 -7.57 -4.86
N THR A 219 1.04 -7.37 -5.82
CA THR A 219 1.16 -6.11 -6.57
C THR A 219 0.23 -5.99 -7.78
N LYS A 220 -0.14 -7.11 -8.41
CA LYS A 220 -0.90 -7.13 -9.68
C LYS A 220 -2.25 -7.86 -9.59
N ARG A 221 -2.54 -8.52 -8.47
CA ARG A 221 -3.74 -9.36 -8.30
C ARG A 221 -4.58 -8.97 -7.08
N THR A 222 -4.37 -7.79 -6.51
CA THR A 222 -5.21 -7.29 -5.41
C THR A 222 -6.55 -6.80 -5.95
N ASN A 223 -7.59 -7.60 -5.71
CA ASN A 223 -8.98 -7.22 -5.94
C ASN A 223 -9.49 -6.38 -4.78
N PHE A 224 -10.23 -5.30 -5.09
CA PHE A 224 -10.90 -4.48 -4.09
C PHE A 224 -12.25 -3.96 -4.57
N LYS A 225 -13.09 -3.57 -3.61
CA LYS A 225 -14.38 -2.93 -3.84
C LYS A 225 -14.34 -1.44 -3.52
N PHE A 226 -15.07 -0.66 -4.31
CA PHE A 226 -15.40 0.73 -4.00
C PHE A 226 -16.77 1.06 -4.58
N ASN A 227 -17.66 1.66 -3.78
CA ASN A 227 -19.00 2.06 -4.21
C ASN A 227 -19.78 0.94 -4.93
N ASN A 228 -19.80 -0.26 -4.36
CA ASN A 228 -20.40 -1.48 -4.93
C ASN A 228 -19.81 -1.97 -6.27
N GLU A 229 -18.73 -1.37 -6.75
CA GLU A 229 -18.01 -1.79 -7.94
C GLU A 229 -16.71 -2.52 -7.60
N ASN A 230 -16.28 -3.41 -8.50
CA ASN A 230 -15.08 -4.24 -8.30
C ASN A 230 -13.93 -3.72 -9.17
N TYR A 231 -12.74 -3.68 -8.59
CA TYR A 231 -11.52 -3.20 -9.21
C TYR A 231 -10.34 -4.12 -8.92
N ASP A 232 -9.33 -4.01 -9.77
CA ASP A 232 -8.04 -4.64 -9.62
C ASP A 232 -6.93 -3.61 -9.65
N GLN A 233 -5.96 -3.81 -8.78
CA GLN A 233 -4.65 -3.16 -8.89
C GLN A 233 -3.80 -3.85 -9.96
N GLN A 234 -3.16 -3.09 -10.85
CA GLN A 234 -2.38 -3.61 -11.98
C GLN A 234 -0.87 -3.38 -11.84
N ASN A 235 -0.40 -2.14 -11.84
CA ASN A 235 1.04 -1.81 -11.88
C ASN A 235 1.44 -0.75 -10.86
N CYS A 236 0.91 -0.84 -9.64
CA CYS A 236 1.29 0.03 -8.55
C CYS A 236 1.42 -0.75 -7.25
N VAL A 237 1.93 -0.09 -6.22
CA VAL A 237 1.80 -0.55 -4.85
C VAL A 237 0.68 0.23 -4.18
N SER A 238 -0.22 -0.45 -3.46
CA SER A 238 -1.27 0.22 -2.71
C SER A 238 -0.82 0.64 -1.34
N MET A 239 -1.19 1.86 -0.98
CA MET A 239 -1.17 2.33 0.40
C MET A 239 -2.16 1.48 1.21
N GLY A 240 -1.71 0.98 2.37
CA GLY A 240 -2.47 0.04 3.20
C GLY A 240 -1.85 -1.36 3.28
N SER A 241 -0.90 -1.67 2.39
CA SER A 241 -0.15 -2.92 2.43
C SER A 241 1.16 -2.84 3.24
N PRO A 242 1.56 -3.93 3.92
CA PRO A 242 2.89 -4.08 4.53
C PRO A 242 4.06 -3.95 3.55
N LEU A 243 3.90 -4.34 2.28
CA LEU A 243 4.99 -4.37 1.30
C LEU A 243 5.20 -3.06 0.55
N ALA A 244 4.17 -2.22 0.45
CA ALA A 244 4.24 -0.98 -0.29
C ALA A 244 5.38 -0.05 0.15
N PRO A 245 5.57 0.26 1.46
CA PRO A 245 6.68 1.11 1.89
C PRO A 245 8.04 0.47 1.63
N ILE A 246 8.13 -0.87 1.71
CA ILE A 246 9.39 -1.60 1.51
C ILE A 246 9.81 -1.54 0.04
N LEU A 247 8.92 -1.85 -0.91
CA LEU A 247 9.26 -1.77 -2.34
C LEU A 247 9.57 -0.34 -2.77
N ALA A 248 8.85 0.65 -2.23
CA ALA A 248 9.15 2.06 -2.48
C ALA A 248 10.53 2.44 -1.95
N HIS A 249 10.86 2.04 -0.71
CA HIS A 249 12.17 2.27 -0.12
C HIS A 249 13.29 1.63 -0.95
N LEU A 250 13.17 0.35 -1.27
CA LEU A 250 14.18 -0.37 -2.05
C LEU A 250 14.38 0.23 -3.45
N PHE A 251 13.30 0.67 -4.10
CA PHE A 251 13.44 1.36 -5.38
C PHE A 251 14.16 2.71 -5.24
N MET A 252 13.77 3.53 -4.25
CA MET A 252 14.36 4.86 -4.03
C MET A 252 15.82 4.79 -3.58
N SER A 253 16.20 3.77 -2.82
CA SER A 253 17.58 3.53 -2.37
C SER A 253 18.52 3.10 -3.50
N ASN A 254 17.97 2.77 -4.67
CA ASN A 254 18.67 2.29 -5.85
C ASN A 254 18.48 3.20 -7.07
N LEU A 255 18.06 4.45 -6.85
CA LEU A 255 17.97 5.49 -7.88
C LEU A 255 19.33 6.11 -8.23
#